data_AF-A0A8J5LIE3-F1
#
_entry.id   AF-A0A8J5LIE3-F1
#
_cell.length_a   1.000
_cell.length_b   1.000
_cell.length_c   1.000
_cell.angle_alpha   90.00
_cell.angle_beta   90.00
_cell.angle_gamma   90.00
#
_symmetry.space_group_name_H-M   'P 1'
#
loop_
_entity.id
_entity.type
_entity.pdbx_description
1 polymer ?
#
loop_
_entity_poly.entity_id
_entity_poly.type
_entity_poly.pdbx_seq_one_letter_code
_entity_poly.pdbx_strand_id
1 'polypeptide(L)'
;MMEMAEEAEGSASREEPQETREEMLSRHRQEIAKLHNKEMNLKKAAAKGSKAEQKAKRKQVEEEISQLQTQLKAKHVRELTLLGYTTSESAEKANVDNLVKAIAGFNVVPHGDPAKPNKGSRRREKRAQEEAARERRIQEEQSNMISDRMIENEKLERKLEPLGLTINEIKPDGHCLYRAVENQLSLYSNGISPYSFQELRKMTAKYMRNHTPDFLPFFLSESKIEVESDSSPLERFDKYCVEVESTAAWGGQLELGALVHCLKKHIVIYSGSFPDVEMGKEYKSEIGSEVGNPSIMLSYHRHAYGLGEHYNSVVPNTTM
;
A
#
# COMPACT_ATOMS: atom_id res chain seq x y z
N MET A 1 -30.67 -87.94 14.96
CA MET A 1 -29.83 -88.89 14.22
C MET A 1 -28.51 -88.22 13.94
N MET A 2 -27.42 -88.97 14.15
CA MET A 2 -26.04 -88.73 13.72
C MET A 2 -25.24 -87.62 14.40
N GLU A 3 -24.45 -88.07 15.39
CA GLU A 3 -23.07 -87.59 15.63
C GLU A 3 -22.20 -87.88 14.40
N MET A 4 -21.30 -86.96 14.05
CA MET A 4 -19.97 -87.26 13.53
C MET A 4 -18.98 -86.18 14.00
N ALA A 5 -17.84 -86.66 14.47
CA ALA A 5 -16.65 -85.93 14.90
C ALA A 5 -15.81 -85.44 13.69
N GLU A 6 -14.64 -84.85 13.99
CA GLU A 6 -13.49 -84.59 13.09
C GLU A 6 -13.65 -83.40 12.12
N GLU A 7 -12.69 -82.49 11.89
CA GLU A 7 -11.28 -82.35 12.26
C GLU A 7 -10.94 -80.85 12.33
N ALA A 8 -10.07 -80.48 13.27
CA ALA A 8 -9.43 -79.19 13.31
C ALA A 8 -8.11 -79.28 12.52
N GLU A 9 -8.06 -78.67 11.32
CA GLU A 9 -6.79 -78.29 10.69
C GLU A 9 -6.67 -76.76 10.72
N GLY A 10 -5.63 -76.31 11.42
CA GLY A 10 -5.30 -74.90 11.55
C GLY A 10 -4.78 -74.30 10.25
N SER A 11 -5.38 -73.19 9.83
CA SER A 11 -4.67 -72.20 9.01
C SER A 11 -4.01 -71.20 9.95
N ALA A 12 -2.69 -71.27 10.04
CA ALA A 12 -1.86 -70.31 10.75
C ALA A 12 -2.12 -68.89 10.24
N SER A 13 -2.84 -68.07 11.00
CA SER A 13 -2.74 -66.61 10.88
C SER A 13 -1.38 -66.22 11.43
N ARG A 14 -0.47 -65.79 10.54
CA ARG A 14 0.75 -65.08 10.93
C ARG A 14 0.36 -63.95 11.88
N GLU A 15 0.63 -64.12 13.16
CA GLU A 15 0.60 -63.02 14.11
C GLU A 15 1.71 -62.05 13.70
N GLU A 16 1.35 -61.01 12.94
CA GLU A 16 2.23 -59.86 12.82
C GLU A 16 2.42 -59.28 14.23
N PRO A 17 3.66 -59.03 14.67
CA PRO A 17 3.89 -58.48 15.99
C PRO A 17 3.13 -57.16 16.09
N GLN A 18 2.16 -57.09 17.01
CA GLN A 18 1.41 -55.87 17.26
C GLN A 18 2.40 -54.77 17.66
N GLU A 19 2.59 -53.80 16.75
CA GLU A 19 3.39 -52.59 16.98
C GLU A 19 2.93 -51.97 18.30
N THR A 20 3.86 -51.80 19.25
CA THR A 20 3.52 -51.20 20.54
C THR A 20 3.11 -49.73 20.34
N ARG A 21 2.32 -49.19 21.28
CA ARG A 21 1.85 -47.80 21.21
C ARG A 21 2.98 -46.78 21.03
N GLU A 22 4.11 -47.00 21.70
CA GLU A 22 5.28 -46.11 21.62
C GLU A 22 5.97 -46.20 20.26
N GLU A 23 6.03 -47.40 19.67
CA GLU A 23 6.56 -47.64 18.33
C GLU A 23 5.67 -46.98 17.26
N MET A 24 4.34 -47.10 17.37
CA MET A 24 3.39 -46.44 16.46
C MET A 24 3.51 -44.91 16.50
N LEU A 25 3.55 -44.32 17.70
CA LEU A 25 3.73 -42.88 17.85
C LEU A 25 5.11 -42.42 17.33
N SER A 26 6.15 -43.24 17.52
CA SER A 26 7.48 -42.99 16.94
C SER A 26 7.45 -43.03 15.42
N ARG A 27 6.74 -43.99 14.82
CA ARG A 27 6.52 -44.07 13.37
C ARG A 27 5.74 -42.86 12.86
N HIS A 28 4.67 -42.44 13.53
CA HIS A 28 3.93 -41.22 13.16
C HIS A 28 4.83 -39.99 13.12
N ARG A 29 5.71 -39.83 14.12
CA ARG A 29 6.72 -38.75 14.13
C ARG A 29 7.65 -38.81 12.94
N GLN A 30 8.16 -40.00 12.61
CA GLN A 30 9.03 -40.18 11.46
C GLN A 30 8.30 -39.94 10.13
N GLU A 31 7.04 -40.38 10.00
CA GLU A 31 6.22 -40.15 8.82
C GLU A 31 5.93 -38.66 8.62
N ILE A 32 5.64 -37.90 9.68
CA ILE A 32 5.48 -36.44 9.65
C ILE A 32 6.78 -35.76 9.20
N ALA A 33 7.92 -36.14 9.78
CA ALA A 33 9.23 -35.58 9.42
C ALA A 33 9.59 -35.89 7.95
N LYS A 34 9.32 -37.10 7.48
CA LYS A 34 9.50 -37.51 6.07
C LYS A 34 8.61 -36.68 5.14
N LEU A 35 7.35 -36.45 5.50
CA LEU A 35 6.43 -35.63 4.71
C LEU A 35 6.87 -34.16 4.64
N HIS A 36 7.34 -33.59 5.75
CA HIS A 36 7.88 -32.23 5.77
C HIS A 36 9.12 -32.09 4.87
N ASN A 37 10.02 -33.07 4.88
CA ASN A 37 11.17 -33.09 3.97
C ASN A 37 10.74 -33.20 2.50
N LYS A 38 9.73 -34.03 2.20
CA LYS A 38 9.16 -34.15 0.85
C LYS A 38 8.52 -32.84 0.39
N GLU A 39 7.78 -32.16 1.26
CA GLU A 39 7.15 -30.86 1.01
C GLU A 39 8.20 -29.80 0.64
N MET A 40 9.29 -29.70 1.41
CA MET A 40 10.38 -28.77 1.12
C MET A 40 11.03 -29.05 -0.25
N ASN A 41 11.22 -30.32 -0.61
CA ASN A 41 11.83 -30.69 -1.88
C ASN A 41 10.91 -30.40 -3.07
N LEU A 42 9.61 -30.68 -2.95
CA LEU A 42 8.62 -30.37 -4.00
C LEU A 42 8.48 -28.86 -4.22
N LYS A 43 8.42 -28.07 -3.13
CA LYS A 43 8.39 -26.59 -3.21
C LYS A 43 9.65 -26.03 -3.86
N LYS A 44 10.83 -26.59 -3.56
CA LYS A 44 12.10 -26.20 -4.20
C LYS A 44 12.14 -26.58 -5.69
N ALA A 45 11.58 -27.72 -6.07
CA ALA A 45 11.49 -28.13 -7.48
C ALA A 45 10.52 -27.23 -8.27
N ALA A 46 9.39 -26.85 -7.68
CA ALA A 46 8.41 -25.94 -8.28
C ALA A 46 8.91 -24.48 -8.45
N ALA A 47 10.01 -24.12 -7.79
CA ALA A 47 10.64 -22.80 -7.91
C ALA A 47 11.58 -22.67 -9.13
N LYS A 48 11.73 -23.72 -9.96
CA LYS A 48 12.60 -23.72 -11.16
C LYS A 48 11.78 -23.65 -12.45
N GLY A 49 12.20 -22.81 -13.41
CA GLY A 49 11.60 -22.69 -14.75
C GLY A 49 11.07 -21.28 -15.08
N SER A 50 10.36 -21.14 -16.20
CA SER A 50 9.77 -19.88 -16.65
C SER A 50 8.64 -19.37 -15.72
N LYS A 51 8.33 -18.07 -15.73
CA LYS A 51 7.34 -17.45 -14.81
C LYS A 51 5.93 -18.06 -14.92
N ALA A 52 5.53 -18.47 -16.12
CA ALA A 52 4.25 -19.15 -16.35
C ALA A 52 4.25 -20.60 -15.84
N GLU A 53 5.34 -21.34 -16.08
CA GLU A 53 5.51 -22.71 -15.57
C GLU A 53 5.58 -22.75 -14.04
N GLN A 54 6.26 -21.81 -13.40
CA GLN A 54 6.34 -21.74 -11.94
C GLN A 54 4.95 -21.58 -11.30
N LYS A 55 4.06 -20.77 -11.89
CA LYS A 55 2.69 -20.59 -11.37
C LYS A 55 1.88 -21.88 -11.45
N ALA A 56 1.94 -22.58 -12.58
CA ALA A 56 1.25 -23.85 -12.75
C ALA A 56 1.82 -24.96 -11.83
N LYS A 57 3.15 -25.10 -11.80
CA LYS A 57 3.85 -26.10 -10.96
C LYS A 57 3.65 -25.85 -9.47
N ARG A 58 3.62 -24.59 -9.01
CA ARG A 58 3.34 -24.26 -7.60
C ARG A 58 1.91 -24.63 -7.20
N LYS A 59 0.91 -24.33 -8.04
CA LYS A 59 -0.47 -24.72 -7.77
C LYS A 59 -0.64 -26.23 -7.68
N GLN A 60 -0.04 -26.97 -8.61
CA GLN A 60 -0.07 -28.44 -8.62
C GLN A 60 0.62 -29.05 -7.39
N VAL A 61 1.80 -28.53 -7.02
CA VAL A 61 2.53 -28.99 -5.82
C VAL A 61 1.78 -28.69 -4.53
N GLU A 62 1.11 -27.53 -4.44
CA GLU A 62 0.31 -27.17 -3.26
C GLU A 62 -0.90 -28.10 -3.07
N GLU A 63 -1.57 -28.46 -4.16
CA GLU A 63 -2.67 -29.43 -4.13
C GLU A 63 -2.18 -30.83 -3.75
N GLU A 64 -1.04 -31.28 -4.29
CA GLU A 64 -0.42 -32.56 -3.92
C GLU A 64 -0.04 -32.60 -2.43
N ILE A 65 0.54 -31.53 -1.89
CA ILE A 65 0.90 -31.43 -0.46
C ILE A 65 -0.36 -31.52 0.41
N SER A 66 -1.43 -30.81 0.05
CA SER A 66 -2.70 -30.82 0.79
C SER A 66 -3.31 -32.24 0.83
N GLN A 67 -3.30 -32.94 -0.31
CA GLN A 67 -3.78 -34.32 -0.38
C GLN A 67 -2.95 -35.27 0.48
N LEU A 68 -1.61 -35.18 0.40
CA LEU A 68 -0.71 -36.04 1.18
C LEU A 68 -0.84 -35.80 2.70
N GLN A 69 -0.98 -34.54 3.13
CA GLN A 69 -1.20 -34.20 4.53
C GLN A 69 -2.54 -34.75 5.04
N THR A 70 -3.61 -34.64 4.24
CA THR A 70 -4.94 -35.14 4.59
C THR A 70 -4.94 -36.67 4.71
N GLN A 71 -4.29 -37.37 3.76
CA GLN A 71 -4.17 -38.82 3.79
C GLN A 71 -3.36 -39.31 5.00
N LEU A 72 -2.26 -38.65 5.33
CA LEU A 72 -1.45 -39.03 6.49
C LEU A 72 -2.21 -38.84 7.79
N LYS A 73 -2.88 -37.69 7.96
CA LYS A 73 -3.74 -37.43 9.13
C LYS A 73 -4.85 -38.47 9.24
N ALA A 74 -5.53 -38.77 8.14
CA ALA A 74 -6.59 -39.79 8.14
C ALA A 74 -6.06 -41.21 8.45
N LYS A 75 -4.82 -41.52 8.06
CA LYS A 75 -4.15 -42.78 8.44
C LYS A 75 -3.84 -42.82 9.93
N HIS A 76 -3.20 -41.77 10.47
CA HIS A 76 -2.85 -41.69 11.90
C HIS A 76 -4.09 -41.72 12.79
N VAL A 77 -5.15 -41.00 12.41
CA VAL A 77 -6.43 -41.04 13.14
C VAL A 77 -7.01 -42.46 13.15
N ARG A 78 -7.06 -43.14 12.00
CA ARG A 78 -7.56 -44.53 11.94
C ARG A 78 -6.75 -45.49 12.80
N GLU A 79 -5.42 -45.38 12.78
CA GLU A 79 -4.52 -46.21 13.59
C GLU A 79 -4.72 -45.96 15.09
N LEU A 80 -4.93 -44.71 15.50
CA LEU A 80 -5.25 -44.35 16.88
C LEU A 80 -6.64 -44.85 17.31
N THR A 81 -7.64 -44.79 16.42
CA THR A 81 -8.99 -45.29 16.70
C THR A 81 -9.01 -46.82 16.87
N LEU A 82 -8.24 -47.55 16.06
CA LEU A 82 -8.16 -49.02 16.11
C LEU A 82 -7.61 -49.55 17.45
N LEU A 83 -6.78 -48.75 18.13
CA LEU A 83 -6.23 -49.04 19.47
C LEU A 83 -7.17 -48.68 20.64
N GLY A 84 -8.45 -48.41 20.36
CA GLY A 84 -9.48 -48.26 21.39
C GLY A 84 -9.70 -46.83 21.90
N TYR A 85 -9.24 -45.80 21.19
CA TYR A 85 -9.64 -44.41 21.48
C TYR A 85 -11.00 -44.10 20.84
N THR A 86 -12.08 -44.24 21.62
CA THR A 86 -13.39 -43.69 21.28
C THR A 86 -13.40 -42.19 21.60
N THR A 87 -13.63 -41.37 20.59
CA THR A 87 -13.76 -39.91 20.75
C THR A 87 -15.14 -39.60 21.34
N SER A 88 -15.25 -39.46 22.67
CA SER A 88 -16.41 -38.81 23.27
C SER A 88 -16.23 -37.29 23.17
N GLU A 89 -17.24 -36.62 22.64
CA GLU A 89 -17.18 -35.24 22.19
C GLU A 89 -16.90 -34.21 23.31
N SER A 90 -16.29 -33.10 22.88
CA SER A 90 -16.33 -31.75 23.46
C SER A 90 -15.21 -31.24 24.40
N ALA A 91 -14.23 -32.04 24.83
CA ALA A 91 -13.08 -31.50 25.61
C ALA A 91 -11.68 -31.88 25.08
N GLU A 92 -11.56 -32.88 24.20
CA GLU A 92 -10.28 -33.50 23.84
C GLU A 92 -9.80 -33.23 22.39
N LYS A 93 -10.59 -32.56 21.53
CA LYS A 93 -10.08 -32.08 20.22
C LYS A 93 -8.92 -31.10 20.39
N ALA A 94 -8.94 -30.31 21.46
CA ALA A 94 -7.84 -29.44 21.87
C ALA A 94 -6.60 -30.25 22.31
N ASN A 95 -6.79 -31.47 22.82
CA ASN A 95 -5.71 -32.30 23.36
C ASN A 95 -4.95 -33.05 22.25
N VAL A 96 -5.64 -33.52 21.20
CA VAL A 96 -4.99 -34.12 20.02
C VAL A 96 -4.25 -33.06 19.20
N ASP A 97 -4.83 -31.87 18.99
CA ASP A 97 -4.13 -30.76 18.34
C ASP A 97 -2.93 -30.26 19.16
N ASN A 98 -3.02 -30.29 20.50
CA ASN A 98 -1.89 -29.98 21.38
C ASN A 98 -0.84 -31.09 21.39
N LEU A 99 -1.22 -32.36 21.31
CA LEU A 99 -0.28 -33.47 21.22
C LEU A 99 0.43 -33.48 19.86
N VAL A 100 -0.26 -33.16 18.77
CA VAL A 100 0.31 -32.96 17.43
C VAL A 100 1.25 -31.75 17.40
N LYS A 101 0.92 -30.64 18.10
CA LYS A 101 1.82 -29.48 18.28
C LYS A 101 3.03 -29.76 19.16
N ALA A 102 2.87 -30.55 20.22
CA ALA A 102 3.95 -30.98 21.10
C ALA A 102 4.90 -31.95 20.38
N ILE A 103 4.34 -32.84 19.56
CA ILE A 103 5.08 -33.74 18.66
C ILE A 103 5.80 -32.95 17.55
N ALA A 104 5.22 -31.85 17.06
CA ALA A 104 5.80 -30.94 16.06
C ALA A 104 6.86 -29.97 16.62
N GLY A 105 7.31 -30.16 17.87
CA GLY A 105 8.49 -29.47 18.41
C GLY A 105 8.23 -28.10 19.04
N PHE A 106 7.02 -27.83 19.54
CA PHE A 106 6.79 -26.69 20.43
C PHE A 106 6.94 -27.12 21.90
N ASN A 107 8.07 -26.75 22.51
CA ASN A 107 8.42 -27.04 23.89
C ASN A 107 7.34 -26.55 24.88
N VAL A 108 6.79 -27.47 25.67
CA VAL A 108 6.31 -27.17 27.03
C VAL A 108 7.16 -28.02 27.97
N VAL A 109 8.10 -27.38 28.65
CA VAL A 109 8.95 -28.01 29.68
C VAL A 109 8.31 -27.74 31.03
N PRO A 110 7.99 -28.75 31.86
CA PRO A 110 7.98 -28.58 33.29
C PRO A 110 9.39 -28.90 33.83
N HIS A 111 9.98 -27.90 34.48
CA HIS A 111 11.15 -27.94 35.36
C HIS A 111 12.26 -29.00 35.12
N GLY A 112 13.36 -28.53 34.53
CA GLY A 112 14.71 -29.10 34.62
C GLY A 112 15.73 -28.08 34.12
N ASP A 113 16.82 -27.91 34.85
CA ASP A 113 17.83 -26.84 34.71
C ASP A 113 18.23 -26.41 33.28
N PRO A 114 18.61 -25.12 33.07
CA PRO A 114 18.82 -24.57 31.74
C PRO A 114 20.08 -25.18 31.10
N ALA A 115 19.87 -26.08 30.13
CA ALA A 115 20.93 -26.55 29.25
C ALA A 115 21.59 -25.34 28.57
N LYS A 116 22.92 -25.19 28.78
CA LYS A 116 23.70 -24.08 28.24
C LYS A 116 23.51 -24.01 26.71
N PRO A 117 23.13 -22.85 26.14
CA PRO A 117 22.85 -22.75 24.72
C PRO A 117 24.09 -23.09 23.88
N ASN A 118 23.91 -23.98 22.90
CA ASN A 118 24.94 -24.46 21.99
C ASN A 118 25.66 -23.28 21.30
N LYS A 119 26.97 -23.37 21.05
CA LYS A 119 27.79 -22.25 20.55
C LYS A 119 27.25 -21.63 19.25
N GLY A 120 26.57 -22.44 18.43
CA GLY A 120 25.87 -22.02 17.22
C GLY A 120 24.58 -21.22 17.46
N SER A 121 23.78 -21.55 18.48
CA SER A 121 22.55 -20.80 18.81
C SER A 121 22.91 -19.43 19.38
N ARG A 122 23.92 -19.36 20.27
CA ARG A 122 24.44 -18.08 20.79
C ARG A 122 24.94 -17.15 19.69
N ARG A 123 25.59 -17.68 18.64
CA ARG A 123 26.07 -16.87 17.50
C ARG A 123 24.91 -16.36 16.63
N ARG A 124 23.87 -17.17 16.42
CA ARG A 124 22.68 -16.77 15.65
C ARG A 124 21.85 -15.73 16.39
N GLU A 125 21.68 -15.90 17.69
CA GLU A 125 20.97 -14.96 18.56
C GLU A 125 21.72 -13.63 18.68
N LYS A 126 23.05 -13.65 18.85
CA LYS A 126 23.87 -12.43 18.79
C LYS A 126 23.72 -11.69 17.45
N ARG A 127 23.71 -12.42 16.33
CA ARG A 127 23.52 -11.81 14.99
C ARG A 127 22.13 -11.20 14.83
N ALA A 128 21.08 -11.89 15.30
CA ALA A 128 19.71 -11.38 15.28
C ALA A 128 19.54 -10.14 16.18
N GLN A 129 20.20 -10.12 17.34
CA GLN A 129 20.21 -8.94 18.22
C GLN A 129 20.96 -7.76 17.59
N GLU A 130 22.10 -8.01 16.94
CA GLU A 130 22.87 -6.98 16.21
C GLU A 130 22.10 -6.43 15.01
N GLU A 131 21.36 -7.28 14.28
CA GLU A 131 20.49 -6.90 13.16
C GLU A 131 19.29 -6.09 13.66
N ALA A 132 18.58 -6.56 14.69
CA ALA A 132 17.47 -5.81 15.30
C ALA A 132 17.93 -4.48 15.93
N ALA A 133 19.16 -4.40 16.43
CA ALA A 133 19.75 -3.15 16.93
C ALA A 133 20.19 -2.22 15.79
N ARG A 134 20.60 -2.77 14.64
CA ARG A 134 20.87 -1.99 13.41
C ARG A 134 19.56 -1.45 12.83
N GLU A 135 18.54 -2.28 12.71
CA GLU A 135 17.21 -1.87 12.22
C GLU A 135 16.59 -0.82 13.13
N ARG A 136 16.67 -0.98 14.45
CA ARG A 136 16.24 0.06 15.40
C ARG A 136 16.98 1.38 15.22
N ARG A 137 18.31 1.36 15.06
CA ARG A 137 19.09 2.58 14.78
C ARG A 137 18.69 3.23 13.46
N ILE A 138 18.53 2.46 12.39
CA ILE A 138 18.07 2.97 11.09
C ILE A 138 16.68 3.58 11.23
N GLN A 139 15.78 2.93 11.96
CA GLN A 139 14.40 3.39 12.15
C GLN A 139 14.33 4.65 13.03
N GLU A 140 15.15 4.72 14.09
CA GLU A 140 15.31 5.93 14.92
C GLU A 140 15.88 7.09 14.10
N GLU A 141 16.94 6.86 13.32
CA GLU A 141 17.52 7.86 12.42
C GLU A 141 16.49 8.35 11.39
N GLN A 142 15.74 7.45 10.76
CA GLN A 142 14.67 7.79 9.81
C GLN A 142 13.52 8.57 10.48
N SER A 143 13.14 8.22 11.71
CA SER A 143 12.08 8.94 12.43
C SER A 143 12.50 10.33 12.91
N ASN A 144 13.81 10.55 13.09
CA ASN A 144 14.36 11.82 13.55
C ASN A 144 14.68 12.79 12.40
N MET A 145 14.56 12.33 11.15
CA MET A 145 14.62 13.24 9.99
C MET A 145 13.29 13.97 9.86
N ILE A 146 13.30 15.26 10.15
CA ILE A 146 12.17 16.15 9.84
C ILE A 146 12.00 16.14 8.32
N SER A 147 10.85 15.66 7.84
CA SER A 147 10.56 15.62 6.42
C SER A 147 10.38 17.04 5.87
N ASP A 148 10.91 17.31 4.68
CA ASP A 148 10.70 18.57 3.95
C ASP A 148 9.22 18.98 3.86
N ARG A 149 8.31 17.99 3.76
CA ARG A 149 6.86 18.20 3.84
C ARG A 149 6.43 18.85 5.15
N MET A 150 6.92 18.35 6.28
CA MET A 150 6.54 18.87 7.59
C MET A 150 7.02 20.31 7.75
N ILE A 151 8.25 20.60 7.30
CA ILE A 151 8.81 21.96 7.33
C ILE A 151 7.97 22.92 6.47
N GLU A 152 7.57 22.48 5.28
CA GLU A 152 6.75 23.29 4.37
C GLU A 152 5.35 23.56 4.95
N ASN A 153 4.68 22.52 5.46
CA ASN A 153 3.38 22.65 6.09
C ASN A 153 3.42 23.56 7.32
N GLU A 154 4.40 23.38 8.20
CA GLU A 154 4.53 24.21 9.42
C GLU A 154 4.75 25.69 9.07
N LYS A 155 5.54 25.98 8.02
CA LYS A 155 5.74 27.36 7.55
C LYS A 155 4.47 27.96 6.97
N LEU A 156 3.68 27.17 6.23
CA LEU A 156 2.38 27.61 5.70
C LEU A 156 1.37 27.86 6.81
N GLU A 157 1.25 26.93 7.76
CA GLU A 157 0.36 27.06 8.92
C GLU A 157 0.68 28.32 9.72
N ARG A 158 1.96 28.55 10.04
CA ARG A 158 2.41 29.78 10.74
C ARG A 158 2.09 31.07 9.98
N LYS A 159 1.94 31.01 8.65
CA LYS A 159 1.58 32.16 7.81
C LYS A 159 0.06 32.36 7.73
N LEU A 160 -0.70 31.28 7.70
CA LEU A 160 -2.15 31.30 7.51
C LEU A 160 -2.93 31.49 8.81
N GLU A 161 -2.44 30.97 9.93
CA GLU A 161 -3.11 31.06 11.24
C GLU A 161 -3.40 32.51 11.66
N PRO A 162 -2.46 33.48 11.58
CA PRO A 162 -2.73 34.86 11.97
C PRO A 162 -3.75 35.56 11.06
N LEU A 163 -3.99 35.02 9.86
CA LEU A 163 -5.00 35.51 8.91
C LEU A 163 -6.36 34.86 9.13
N GLY A 164 -6.50 33.94 10.09
CA GLY A 164 -7.71 33.16 10.30
C GLY A 164 -7.98 32.19 9.15
N LEU A 165 -6.93 31.69 8.49
CA LEU A 165 -7.01 30.80 7.34
C LEU A 165 -6.41 29.43 7.65
N THR A 166 -6.85 28.42 6.92
CA THR A 166 -6.31 27.06 6.99
C THR A 166 -6.28 26.41 5.60
N ILE A 167 -5.52 25.33 5.47
CA ILE A 167 -5.41 24.57 4.22
C ILE A 167 -6.55 23.55 4.16
N ASN A 168 -7.31 23.57 3.07
CA ASN A 168 -8.21 22.50 2.69
C ASN A 168 -7.51 21.58 1.68
N GLU A 169 -7.25 20.34 2.09
CA GLU A 169 -6.54 19.37 1.26
C GLU A 169 -7.36 18.99 0.01
N ILE A 170 -6.70 19.11 -1.14
CA ILE A 170 -7.20 18.73 -2.45
C ILE A 170 -6.54 17.41 -2.84
N LYS A 171 -7.28 16.57 -3.57
CA LYS A 171 -6.78 15.30 -4.06
C LYS A 171 -5.44 15.47 -4.81
N PRO A 172 -4.38 14.73 -4.45
CA PRO A 172 -3.06 14.83 -5.07
C PRO A 172 -3.02 14.09 -6.41
N ASP A 173 -3.75 14.61 -7.39
CA ASP A 173 -3.71 14.18 -8.78
C ASP A 173 -3.32 15.35 -9.69
N GLY A 174 -3.10 15.07 -10.97
CA GLY A 174 -2.71 16.09 -11.93
C GLY A 174 -3.76 17.20 -12.16
N HIS A 175 -4.93 17.13 -11.53
CA HIS A 175 -5.96 18.17 -11.59
C HIS A 175 -5.97 19.10 -10.36
N CYS A 176 -5.02 18.96 -9.44
CA CYS A 176 -4.99 19.67 -8.16
C CYS A 176 -5.20 21.19 -8.27
N LEU A 177 -4.52 21.88 -9.20
CA LEU A 177 -4.71 23.33 -9.44
C LEU A 177 -6.19 23.66 -9.71
N TYR A 178 -6.79 22.99 -10.69
CA TYR A 178 -8.17 23.25 -11.11
C TYR A 178 -9.18 22.85 -10.05
N ARG A 179 -8.93 21.76 -9.31
CA ARG A 179 -9.77 21.34 -8.18
C ARG A 179 -9.69 22.31 -7.01
N ALA A 180 -8.52 22.88 -6.74
CA ALA A 180 -8.36 23.89 -5.71
C ALA A 180 -9.12 25.17 -6.07
N VAL A 181 -9.07 25.59 -7.34
CA VAL A 181 -9.84 26.73 -7.85
C VAL A 181 -11.35 26.46 -7.83
N GLU A 182 -11.79 25.28 -8.28
CA GLU A 182 -13.19 24.83 -8.18
C GLU A 182 -13.69 24.88 -6.73
N ASN A 183 -12.89 24.39 -5.77
CA ASN A 183 -13.21 24.46 -4.35
C ASN A 183 -13.31 25.91 -3.86
N GLN A 184 -12.40 26.80 -4.24
CA GLN A 184 -12.46 28.22 -3.87
C GLN A 184 -13.71 28.92 -4.41
N LEU A 185 -14.11 28.62 -5.64
CA LEU A 185 -15.30 29.19 -6.25
C LEU A 185 -16.59 28.71 -5.56
N SER A 186 -16.61 27.47 -5.05
CA SER A 186 -17.80 26.95 -4.37
C SER A 186 -18.07 27.57 -2.99
N LEU A 187 -17.03 28.09 -2.31
CA LEU A 187 -17.16 28.75 -1.01
C LEU A 187 -18.11 29.95 -1.02
N TYR A 188 -18.22 30.61 -2.18
CA TYR A 188 -19.01 31.83 -2.37
C TYR A 188 -20.25 31.60 -3.23
N SER A 189 -20.62 30.35 -3.47
CA SER A 189 -21.75 29.96 -4.33
C SER A 189 -22.56 28.83 -3.70
N ASN A 190 -22.88 28.97 -2.41
CA ASN A 190 -23.68 28.00 -1.64
C ASN A 190 -23.15 26.55 -1.70
N GLY A 191 -21.82 26.39 -1.79
CA GLY A 191 -21.18 25.08 -1.89
C GLY A 191 -21.19 24.46 -3.28
N ILE A 192 -21.71 25.15 -4.30
CA ILE A 192 -21.76 24.68 -5.69
C ILE A 192 -20.89 25.61 -6.53
N SER A 193 -19.77 25.10 -7.04
CA SER A 193 -18.94 25.89 -7.94
C SER A 193 -19.70 26.19 -9.24
N PRO A 194 -19.62 27.42 -9.79
CA PRO A 194 -20.16 27.74 -11.11
C PRO A 194 -19.46 26.97 -12.25
N TYR A 195 -18.25 26.46 -11.99
CA TYR A 195 -17.46 25.71 -12.96
C TYR A 195 -16.83 24.47 -12.33
N SER A 196 -16.92 23.35 -13.01
CA SER A 196 -16.16 22.14 -12.68
C SER A 196 -14.67 22.29 -13.03
N PHE A 197 -13.80 21.47 -12.43
CA PHE A 197 -12.38 21.47 -12.79
C PHE A 197 -12.13 21.20 -14.28
N GLN A 198 -12.98 20.40 -14.95
CA GLN A 198 -12.89 20.16 -16.39
C GLN A 198 -13.29 21.38 -17.22
N GLU A 199 -14.30 22.14 -16.78
CA GLU A 199 -14.68 23.39 -17.44
C GLU A 199 -13.59 24.45 -17.28
N LEU A 200 -12.99 24.56 -16.09
CA LEU A 200 -11.87 25.45 -15.83
C LEU A 200 -10.67 25.14 -16.74
N ARG A 201 -10.35 23.85 -16.96
CA ARG A 201 -9.31 23.43 -17.92
C ARG A 201 -9.60 23.91 -19.34
N LYS A 202 -10.83 23.71 -19.83
CA LYS A 202 -11.25 24.16 -21.16
C LYS A 202 -11.21 25.67 -21.31
N MET A 203 -11.67 26.41 -20.29
CA MET A 203 -11.63 27.87 -20.26
C MET A 203 -10.19 28.38 -20.34
N THR A 204 -9.30 27.77 -19.55
CA THR A 204 -7.87 28.09 -19.50
C THR A 204 -7.22 27.92 -20.86
N ALA A 205 -7.32 26.73 -21.46
CA ALA A 205 -6.74 26.46 -22.78
C ALA A 205 -7.32 27.36 -23.88
N LYS A 206 -8.65 27.59 -23.86
CA LYS A 206 -9.29 28.50 -24.81
C LYS A 206 -8.77 29.93 -24.67
N TYR A 207 -8.58 30.42 -23.44
CA TYR A 207 -8.06 31.75 -23.19
C TYR A 207 -6.62 31.88 -23.67
N MET A 208 -5.77 30.90 -23.36
CA MET A 208 -4.36 30.87 -23.79
C MET A 208 -4.23 30.89 -25.32
N ARG A 209 -5.03 30.09 -26.04
CA ARG A 209 -5.06 30.13 -27.52
C ARG A 209 -5.46 31.51 -28.06
N ASN A 210 -6.51 32.10 -27.49
CA ASN A 210 -7.02 33.40 -27.92
C ASN A 210 -6.06 34.57 -27.61
N HIS A 211 -5.12 34.38 -26.69
CA HIS A 211 -4.14 35.38 -26.25
C HIS A 211 -2.71 34.87 -26.45
N THR A 212 -2.47 34.08 -27.50
CA THR A 212 -1.18 33.42 -27.77
C THR A 212 0.05 34.33 -27.57
N PRO A 213 0.07 35.60 -28.04
CA PRO A 213 1.24 36.48 -27.84
C PRO A 213 1.64 36.68 -26.38
N ASP A 214 0.71 36.59 -25.44
CA ASP A 214 0.94 36.83 -24.02
C ASP A 214 1.51 35.59 -23.30
N PHE A 215 1.29 34.40 -23.85
CA PHE A 215 1.69 33.12 -23.24
C PHE A 215 2.87 32.45 -23.96
N LEU A 216 2.94 32.58 -25.28
CA LEU A 216 3.92 31.88 -26.12
C LEU A 216 5.38 32.15 -25.70
N PRO A 217 5.82 33.40 -25.41
CA PRO A 217 7.21 33.65 -25.00
C PRO A 217 7.60 32.88 -23.73
N PHE A 218 6.68 32.80 -22.76
CA PHE A 218 6.91 32.11 -21.50
C PHE A 218 6.89 30.59 -21.67
N PHE A 219 5.93 30.06 -22.45
CA PHE A 219 5.89 28.65 -22.83
C PHE A 219 7.20 28.18 -23.46
N LEU A 220 7.75 28.96 -24.40
CA LEU A 220 9.03 28.64 -25.06
C LEU A 220 10.25 28.75 -24.13
N SER A 221 10.15 29.52 -23.04
CA SER A 221 11.22 29.64 -22.05
C SER A 221 11.23 28.48 -21.03
N GLU A 222 10.05 27.98 -20.65
CA GLU A 222 9.89 26.88 -19.69
C GLU A 222 10.09 25.51 -20.34
N SER A 223 9.57 25.34 -21.55
CA SER A 223 9.92 24.19 -22.37
C SER A 223 11.38 24.37 -22.76
N LYS A 224 12.31 23.67 -22.08
CA LYS A 224 13.70 23.54 -22.51
C LYS A 224 13.72 22.78 -23.84
N ILE A 225 13.27 23.40 -24.93
CA ILE A 225 12.93 22.63 -26.12
C ILE A 225 14.22 22.05 -26.72
N GLU A 226 14.34 20.74 -26.58
CA GLU A 226 15.19 19.90 -27.40
C GLU A 226 14.85 20.18 -28.87
N VAL A 227 15.87 20.54 -29.64
CA VAL A 227 15.81 21.09 -30.99
C VAL A 227 15.38 20.04 -32.04
N GLU A 228 14.73 18.94 -31.64
CA GLU A 228 14.53 17.75 -32.48
C GLU A 228 13.12 17.62 -33.09
N SER A 229 12.20 18.55 -32.86
CA SER A 229 10.86 18.50 -33.48
C SER A 229 10.72 19.43 -34.69
N ASP A 230 10.32 18.89 -35.85
CA ASP A 230 10.00 19.67 -37.07
C ASP A 230 8.78 20.61 -36.91
N SER A 231 8.11 20.61 -35.75
CA SER A 231 6.92 21.42 -35.50
C SER A 231 7.24 22.88 -35.15
N SER A 232 6.41 23.80 -35.65
CA SER A 232 6.57 25.24 -35.36
C SER A 232 6.26 25.56 -33.89
N PRO A 233 6.80 26.65 -33.32
CA PRO A 233 6.48 27.09 -31.96
C PRO A 233 4.97 27.20 -31.68
N LEU A 234 4.20 27.67 -32.67
CA LEU A 234 2.74 27.80 -32.57
C LEU A 234 2.04 26.44 -32.51
N GLU A 235 2.47 25.47 -33.31
CA GLU A 235 1.92 24.11 -33.28
C GLU A 235 2.20 23.41 -31.96
N ARG A 236 3.39 23.61 -31.38
CA ARG A 236 3.73 23.07 -30.06
C ARG A 236 2.88 23.70 -28.95
N PHE A 237 2.67 25.01 -29.03
CA PHE A 237 1.82 25.72 -28.08
C PHE A 237 0.35 25.29 -28.19
N ASP A 238 -0.16 25.07 -29.40
CA ASP A 238 -1.52 24.55 -29.57
C ASP A 238 -1.66 23.13 -29.00
N LYS A 239 -0.67 22.25 -29.26
CA LYS A 239 -0.62 20.91 -28.63
C LYS A 239 -0.62 20.98 -27.11
N TYR A 240 0.17 21.89 -26.53
CA TYR A 240 0.16 22.13 -25.09
C TYR A 240 -1.23 22.58 -24.59
N CYS A 241 -1.90 23.50 -25.29
CA CYS A 241 -3.27 23.88 -24.95
C CYS A 241 -4.26 22.69 -25.03
N VAL A 242 -4.08 21.78 -25.99
CA VAL A 242 -4.87 20.53 -26.08
C VAL A 242 -4.59 19.63 -24.88
N GLU A 243 -3.33 19.48 -24.45
CA GLU A 243 -2.98 18.70 -23.27
C GLU A 243 -3.60 19.29 -21.99
N VAL A 244 -3.55 20.61 -21.84
CA VAL A 244 -4.14 21.35 -20.73
C VAL A 244 -5.65 21.09 -20.61
N GLU A 245 -6.40 21.13 -21.72
CA GLU A 245 -7.85 20.96 -21.70
C GLU A 245 -8.34 19.50 -21.59
N SER A 246 -7.55 18.55 -22.10
CA SER A 246 -8.02 17.17 -22.30
C SER A 246 -7.41 16.14 -21.34
N THR A 247 -6.35 16.49 -20.61
CA THR A 247 -5.60 15.53 -19.78
C THR A 247 -5.48 15.96 -18.32
N ALA A 248 -4.71 15.18 -17.55
CA ALA A 248 -4.28 15.52 -16.19
C ALA A 248 -2.90 16.21 -16.17
N ALA A 249 -2.50 16.90 -17.25
CA ALA A 249 -1.32 17.74 -17.26
C ALA A 249 -1.36 18.72 -16.08
N TRP A 250 -0.25 18.82 -15.35
CA TRP A 250 -0.15 19.69 -14.19
C TRP A 250 -0.21 21.14 -14.63
N GLY A 251 -0.97 21.95 -13.91
CA GLY A 251 -1.03 23.38 -14.18
C GLY A 251 -0.02 24.14 -13.32
N GLY A 252 0.47 25.24 -13.85
CA GLY A 252 1.41 26.14 -13.20
C GLY A 252 1.11 27.60 -13.52
N GLN A 253 2.17 28.37 -13.75
CA GLN A 253 2.12 29.82 -13.91
C GLN A 253 1.26 30.25 -15.11
N LEU A 254 1.37 29.56 -16.25
CA LEU A 254 0.61 29.88 -17.46
C LEU A 254 -0.89 29.68 -17.25
N GLU A 255 -1.28 28.55 -16.66
CA GLU A 255 -2.67 28.24 -16.35
C GLU A 255 -3.24 29.23 -15.35
N LEU A 256 -2.49 29.57 -14.30
CA LEU A 256 -2.88 30.56 -13.30
C LEU A 256 -3.11 31.94 -13.94
N GLY A 257 -2.18 32.40 -14.80
CA GLY A 257 -2.32 33.66 -15.53
C GLY A 257 -3.58 33.70 -16.41
N ALA A 258 -3.88 32.61 -17.09
CA ALA A 258 -5.12 32.50 -17.88
C ALA A 258 -6.37 32.46 -16.99
N LEU A 259 -6.34 31.73 -15.86
CA LEU A 259 -7.48 31.62 -14.93
C LEU A 259 -7.85 32.96 -14.30
N VAL A 260 -6.87 33.80 -13.96
CA VAL A 260 -7.07 35.18 -13.47
C VAL A 260 -8.01 35.95 -14.39
N HIS A 261 -7.73 35.96 -15.69
CA HIS A 261 -8.52 36.70 -16.67
C HIS A 261 -9.83 36.00 -17.07
N CYS A 262 -9.82 34.66 -17.15
CA CYS A 262 -11.02 33.86 -17.39
C CYS A 262 -12.11 34.14 -16.35
N LEU A 263 -11.71 34.13 -15.08
CA LEU A 263 -12.62 34.26 -13.95
C LEU A 263 -12.81 35.73 -13.53
N LYS A 264 -11.96 36.64 -14.02
CA LYS A 264 -11.86 38.03 -13.55
C LYS A 264 -11.73 38.08 -12.03
N LYS A 265 -10.77 37.29 -11.51
CA LYS A 265 -10.54 37.07 -10.09
C LYS A 265 -9.10 37.36 -9.74
N HIS A 266 -8.94 37.97 -8.57
CA HIS A 266 -7.65 38.07 -7.91
C HIS A 266 -7.27 36.70 -7.33
N ILE A 267 -6.02 36.27 -7.54
CA ILE A 267 -5.49 34.99 -7.03
C ILE A 267 -4.29 35.26 -6.13
N VAL A 268 -4.32 34.67 -4.92
CA VAL A 268 -3.21 34.68 -3.96
C VAL A 268 -2.74 33.25 -3.74
N ILE A 269 -1.43 33.02 -3.83
CA ILE A 269 -0.82 31.71 -3.66
C ILE A 269 0.19 31.80 -2.53
N TYR A 270 -0.07 31.07 -1.46
CA TYR A 270 0.83 30.97 -0.32
C TYR A 270 1.83 29.84 -0.51
N SER A 271 3.08 30.06 -0.15
CA SER A 271 4.09 29.01 -0.10
C SER A 271 4.91 29.05 1.20
N GLY A 272 5.31 27.88 1.69
CA GLY A 272 6.25 27.74 2.81
C GLY A 272 7.72 27.79 2.35
N SER A 273 7.97 27.48 1.09
CA SER A 273 9.32 27.37 0.51
C SER A 273 9.70 28.56 -0.37
N PHE A 274 8.71 29.31 -0.86
CA PHE A 274 8.85 30.43 -1.80
C PHE A 274 8.10 31.68 -1.31
N PRO A 275 8.40 32.87 -1.86
CA PRO A 275 7.56 34.05 -1.65
C PRO A 275 6.12 33.80 -2.10
N ASP A 276 5.18 34.49 -1.45
CA ASP A 276 3.79 34.44 -1.87
C ASP A 276 3.63 35.15 -3.22
N VAL A 277 2.71 34.62 -4.04
CA VAL A 277 2.44 35.14 -5.37
C VAL A 277 1.05 35.74 -5.40
N GLU A 278 0.94 36.93 -5.97
CA GLU A 278 -0.32 37.68 -6.09
C GLU A 278 -0.52 38.05 -7.57
N MET A 279 -1.64 37.62 -8.16
CA MET A 279 -1.97 37.82 -9.57
C MET A 279 -3.38 38.40 -9.73
N GLY A 280 -3.61 39.16 -10.80
CA GLY A 280 -4.93 39.73 -11.08
C GLY A 280 -5.33 40.83 -10.11
N LYS A 281 -4.38 41.70 -9.72
CA LYS A 281 -4.61 42.79 -8.76
C LYS A 281 -5.69 43.76 -9.25
N GLU A 282 -5.84 43.89 -10.56
CA GLU A 282 -6.91 44.63 -11.22
C GLU A 282 -8.32 44.10 -10.94
N TYR A 283 -8.45 42.84 -10.49
CA TYR A 283 -9.72 42.21 -10.13
C TYR A 283 -9.94 42.13 -8.62
N LYS A 284 -9.01 42.68 -7.82
CA LYS A 284 -9.10 42.71 -6.37
C LYS A 284 -10.21 43.68 -5.96
N SER A 285 -11.26 43.16 -5.32
CA SER A 285 -12.31 44.01 -4.75
C SER A 285 -11.75 44.77 -3.56
N GLU A 286 -12.05 46.06 -3.47
CA GLU A 286 -11.84 46.82 -2.24
C GLU A 286 -12.78 46.30 -1.14
N ILE A 287 -12.30 46.36 0.09
CA ILE A 287 -13.04 45.97 1.30
C ILE A 287 -14.19 46.97 1.46
N GLY A 288 -15.45 46.52 1.29
CA GLY A 288 -16.64 47.35 1.52
C GLY A 288 -17.64 47.44 0.36
N SER A 289 -17.33 46.89 -0.83
CA SER A 289 -18.31 46.80 -1.93
C SER A 289 -19.29 45.65 -1.68
N GLU A 290 -20.59 45.97 -1.59
CA GLU A 290 -21.70 45.05 -1.24
C GLU A 290 -21.90 43.87 -2.23
N VAL A 291 -21.18 43.84 -3.35
CA VAL A 291 -21.10 42.69 -4.27
C VAL A 291 -19.64 42.23 -4.32
N GLY A 292 -19.20 41.54 -3.27
CA GLY A 292 -17.80 41.15 -3.13
C GLY A 292 -17.33 40.26 -4.28
N ASN A 293 -16.21 40.62 -4.92
CA ASN A 293 -15.46 39.72 -5.81
C ASN A 293 -14.32 39.08 -4.99
N PRO A 294 -14.58 38.04 -4.19
CA PRO A 294 -13.58 37.48 -3.28
C PRO A 294 -12.40 36.91 -4.06
N SER A 295 -11.22 37.02 -3.46
CA SER A 295 -9.98 36.45 -4.00
C SER A 295 -10.01 34.94 -3.90
N ILE A 296 -9.39 34.28 -4.88
CA ILE A 296 -9.11 32.85 -4.84
C ILE A 296 -7.79 32.69 -4.08
N MET A 297 -7.80 31.87 -3.03
CA MET A 297 -6.67 31.67 -2.14
C MET A 297 -6.20 30.21 -2.25
N LEU A 298 -4.95 30.02 -2.65
CA LEU A 298 -4.34 28.71 -2.87
C LEU A 298 -3.10 28.55 -2.00
N SER A 299 -2.69 27.31 -1.72
CA SER A 299 -1.36 27.02 -1.19
C SER A 299 -0.61 26.11 -2.15
N TYR A 300 0.66 26.45 -2.39
CA TYR A 300 1.58 25.67 -3.23
C TYR A 300 2.59 24.92 -2.35
N HIS A 301 2.69 23.63 -2.63
CA HIS A 301 3.52 22.68 -1.91
C HIS A 301 4.45 21.98 -2.90
N ARG A 302 5.76 22.04 -2.68
CA ARG A 302 6.73 21.36 -3.53
C ARG A 302 6.97 19.92 -3.07
N HIS A 303 6.84 19.68 -1.76
CA HIS A 303 7.28 18.44 -1.12
C HIS A 303 6.16 17.68 -0.42
N ALA A 304 4.90 18.14 -0.55
CA ALA A 304 3.75 17.51 0.11
C ALA A 304 3.50 16.06 -0.34
N TYR A 305 3.82 15.73 -1.59
CA TYR A 305 3.60 14.41 -2.15
C TYR A 305 4.81 13.92 -2.93
N GLY A 306 5.02 12.59 -2.96
CA GLY A 306 6.15 11.99 -3.68
C GLY A 306 6.15 12.21 -5.19
N LEU A 307 5.04 12.72 -5.75
CA LEU A 307 4.95 13.12 -7.14
C LEU A 307 5.63 14.48 -7.38
N GLY A 308 5.64 15.40 -6.41
CA GLY A 308 6.23 16.72 -6.53
C GLY A 308 5.23 17.82 -6.18
N GLU A 309 5.14 18.82 -7.06
CA GLU A 309 4.34 20.03 -6.87
C GLU A 309 2.84 19.75 -6.72
N HIS A 310 2.19 20.50 -5.84
CA HIS A 310 0.77 20.35 -5.56
C HIS A 310 0.12 21.65 -5.08
N TYR A 311 -1.14 21.84 -5.49
CA TYR A 311 -1.97 22.96 -5.05
C TYR A 311 -3.09 22.47 -4.14
N ASN A 312 -3.24 23.14 -3.00
CA ASN A 312 -4.40 23.02 -2.12
C ASN A 312 -5.20 24.33 -2.09
N SER A 313 -6.43 24.24 -1.60
CA SER A 313 -7.31 25.38 -1.38
C SER A 313 -7.03 25.99 0.00
N VAL A 314 -7.14 27.31 0.15
CA VAL A 314 -6.99 28.00 1.44
C VAL A 314 -8.32 28.60 1.85
N VAL A 315 -8.85 28.16 2.99
CA VAL A 315 -10.22 28.46 3.42
C VAL A 315 -10.23 29.18 4.77
N PRO A 316 -11.30 29.92 5.12
CA PRO A 316 -11.46 30.44 6.46
C PRO A 316 -11.38 29.33 7.51
N ASN A 317 -10.68 29.60 8.60
CA ASN A 317 -10.60 28.69 9.72
C ASN A 317 -11.91 28.77 10.51
N THR A 318 -12.82 27.81 10.33
CA THR A 318 -14.13 27.74 11.01
C THR A 318 -14.02 27.38 12.50
N THR A 319 -12.82 27.31 13.07
CA THR A 319 -12.58 26.92 14.47
C THR A 319 -12.66 28.10 15.46
N MET A 320 -13.58 29.05 15.25
CA MET A 320 -13.90 30.10 16.22
C MET A 320 -15.34 29.97 16.73
#